data_AF-A0A315VQU4-F1
#
_entry.id   AF-A0A315VQU4-F1
#
_cell.length_a   1.000
_cell.length_b   1.000
_cell.length_c   1.000
_cell.angle_alpha   90.00
_cell.angle_beta   90.00
_cell.angle_gamma   90.00
#
_symmetry.space_group_name_H-M   'P 1'
#
loop_
_entity.id
_entity.type
_entity.pdbx_description
1 polymer ?
#
loop_
_entity_poly.entity_id
_entity_poly.type
_entity_poly.pdbx_seq_one_letter_code
_entity_poly.pdbx_strand_id
1 'polypeptide(L)'
;MLKKRKRREPCILGFAVPEGGTKLMCCFSAGVNLIEEHLREVRCLRQRLEESIRTNERLRQQLEDKLASSGRDGGAPTNIYIQGLDTVTQLSSEIRVLKEENLSLQSRLQTSTDTNEEVVQLREAVFAARTRLKQAELEAEQWKEELRRLQAHSQDQGLQIHTLRQERQANQDKTNRLQHEMTLLQQQLSESRELIHSLQSELHVYDRVCSSSKANKGYLCEVAGFPVELGELLGEVRSLRAQLQSSVQENSALKQLDLHKQLEQKLGVGSPRAPSLSALTASPQRETFYRRQLLHVCPSLLCVSVCSTDPAPSPPVRDIGLFNCGSPGPPYSDLDDSHSPANADSLDPHSELEGEAPDGSFANRNGRHAIGHVDDFSALQQQVLEGRSLVQRMEATLQACLTPPLLEGKQIEGSDLAVDYGCVKSLLSNTKTLRQILEEAMSLLKMFWRAALPNTDPSIQNLKKEQCLQEEILSLKLRISEQEEVLKGTVQRLRSTSRTKESMEHFIVNQLSRTRDVLKKARTNLEKNELRLSSLSSSPSSPPAAEELGGVARARPPDCGVLMSNGCPGITAAEATRRLATRKRSSHCLL
;
A
#
# COMPACT_ATOMS: atom_id res chain seq x y z
N MET A 1 -56.05 72.25 -49.36
CA MET A 1 -56.35 72.00 -50.79
C MET A 1 -57.81 71.55 -50.90
N LEU A 2 -58.70 72.29 -51.59
CA LEU A 2 -59.18 72.06 -52.97
C LEU A 2 -59.85 70.67 -53.17
N LYS A 3 -61.07 70.50 -53.73
CA LYS A 3 -62.09 71.39 -54.37
C LYS A 3 -63.50 70.79 -54.12
N LYS A 4 -64.57 71.57 -53.81
CA LYS A 4 -65.60 72.13 -54.76
C LYS A 4 -66.23 71.05 -55.67
N ARG A 5 -67.56 70.84 -55.81
CA ARG A 5 -68.78 71.71 -55.95
C ARG A 5 -70.07 70.83 -55.83
N LYS A 6 -71.35 71.27 -55.81
CA LYS A 6 -72.07 72.52 -55.45
C LYS A 6 -73.61 72.31 -55.64
N ARG A 7 -74.47 72.93 -54.81
CA ARG A 7 -75.96 72.94 -54.91
C ARG A 7 -76.53 73.48 -56.24
N ARG A 8 -77.82 73.19 -56.56
CA ARG A 8 -78.92 74.19 -56.54
C ARG A 8 -80.35 73.61 -56.67
N GLU A 9 -81.33 74.46 -56.34
CA GLU A 9 -82.80 74.28 -56.22
C GLU A 9 -83.49 75.22 -57.28
N PRO A 10 -84.80 75.61 -57.18
CA PRO A 10 -86.05 74.85 -57.45
C PRO A 10 -87.05 75.62 -58.38
N CYS A 11 -88.36 75.25 -58.36
CA CYS A 11 -89.55 76.12 -58.61
C CYS A 11 -89.88 76.59 -60.07
N ILE A 12 -91.10 77.04 -60.44
CA ILE A 12 -92.54 76.79 -60.04
C ILE A 12 -93.47 77.53 -61.05
N LEU A 13 -94.63 76.93 -61.45
CA LEU A 13 -95.78 77.54 -62.22
C LEU A 13 -95.48 78.20 -63.61
N GLY A 14 -96.46 78.57 -64.47
CA GLY A 14 -97.94 78.49 -64.37
C GLY A 14 -98.70 78.88 -65.67
N PHE A 15 -100.04 78.88 -65.60
CA PHE A 15 -101.06 79.03 -66.67
C PHE A 15 -101.19 80.42 -67.36
N ALA A 16 -101.66 80.46 -68.62
CA ALA A 16 -102.78 81.27 -69.19
C ALA A 16 -102.84 81.12 -70.75
N VAL A 17 -103.94 80.92 -71.54
CA VAL A 17 -105.37 81.36 -71.58
C VAL A 17 -105.59 82.61 -72.47
N PRO A 18 -106.59 82.69 -73.40
CA PRO A 18 -107.14 81.71 -74.35
C PRO A 18 -107.45 82.35 -75.77
N GLU A 19 -108.64 82.04 -76.35
CA GLU A 19 -109.26 82.49 -77.62
C GLU A 19 -108.78 81.82 -78.93
N GLY A 20 -109.66 81.40 -79.85
CA GLY A 20 -111.13 81.38 -79.87
C GLY A 20 -111.69 80.60 -81.08
N GLY A 21 -113.01 80.63 -81.31
CA GLY A 21 -113.61 80.22 -82.60
C GLY A 21 -114.00 78.73 -82.81
N THR A 22 -115.29 78.43 -82.59
CA THR A 22 -116.10 77.53 -83.45
C THR A 22 -115.49 76.20 -83.97
N LYS A 23 -115.09 75.29 -83.07
CA LYS A 23 -114.91 73.85 -83.40
C LYS A 23 -115.38 72.86 -82.32
N LEU A 24 -116.16 73.34 -81.34
CA LEU A 24 -116.35 72.66 -80.05
C LEU A 24 -116.89 71.22 -80.10
N MET A 25 -117.88 70.92 -80.95
CA MET A 25 -118.67 69.69 -80.79
C MET A 25 -117.89 68.39 -81.08
N CYS A 26 -116.83 68.43 -81.90
CA CYS A 26 -116.02 67.24 -82.20
C CYS A 26 -114.74 67.15 -81.33
N CYS A 27 -114.27 68.25 -80.75
CA CYS A 27 -113.16 68.24 -79.79
C CYS A 27 -113.61 67.76 -78.40
N PHE A 28 -114.88 67.94 -78.04
CA PHE A 28 -115.43 67.50 -76.75
C PHE A 28 -115.33 65.98 -76.53
N SER A 29 -115.57 65.15 -77.55
CA SER A 29 -115.46 63.68 -77.39
C SER A 29 -114.01 63.24 -77.15
N ALA A 30 -113.05 63.80 -77.89
CA ALA A 30 -111.63 63.53 -77.67
C ALA A 30 -111.15 63.97 -76.26
N GLY A 31 -111.58 65.15 -75.81
CA GLY A 31 -111.28 65.63 -74.46
C GLY A 31 -111.93 64.79 -73.35
N VAL A 32 -113.19 64.39 -73.52
CA VAL A 32 -113.89 63.51 -72.57
C VAL A 32 -113.25 62.13 -72.51
N ASN A 33 -112.85 61.54 -73.64
CA ASN A 33 -112.13 60.27 -73.67
C ASN A 33 -110.80 60.33 -72.90
N LEU A 34 -110.01 61.40 -73.08
CA LEU A 34 -108.74 61.61 -72.36
C LEU A 34 -108.97 61.83 -70.86
N ILE A 35 -110.02 62.56 -70.47
CA ILE A 35 -110.39 62.75 -69.06
C ILE A 35 -110.85 61.41 -68.45
N GLU A 36 -111.62 60.60 -69.17
CA GLU A 36 -112.04 59.29 -68.68
C GLU A 36 -110.85 58.32 -68.55
N GLU A 37 -109.87 58.41 -69.46
CA GLU A 37 -108.60 57.69 -69.39
C GLU A 37 -107.77 58.10 -68.18
N HIS A 38 -107.54 59.39 -67.94
CA HIS A 38 -106.86 59.85 -66.72
C HIS A 38 -107.62 59.48 -65.44
N LEU A 39 -108.96 59.50 -65.44
CA LEU A 39 -109.74 58.98 -64.30
C LEU A 39 -109.58 57.45 -64.14
N ARG A 40 -109.41 56.70 -65.23
CA ARG A 40 -109.11 55.25 -65.21
C ARG A 40 -107.69 54.99 -64.68
N GLU A 41 -106.74 55.80 -65.09
CA GLU A 41 -105.35 55.80 -64.59
C GLU A 41 -105.28 56.14 -63.10
N VAL A 42 -105.93 57.21 -62.63
CA VAL A 42 -105.99 57.58 -61.20
C VAL A 42 -106.62 56.47 -60.36
N ARG A 43 -107.67 55.80 -60.85
CA ARG A 43 -108.26 54.62 -60.19
C ARG A 43 -107.26 53.45 -60.11
N CYS A 44 -106.54 53.17 -61.19
CA CYS A 44 -105.52 52.12 -61.25
C CYS A 44 -104.30 52.41 -60.35
N LEU A 45 -103.80 53.65 -60.36
CA LEU A 45 -102.73 54.12 -59.48
C LEU A 45 -103.14 54.06 -58.00
N ARG A 46 -104.38 54.44 -57.67
CA ARG A 46 -104.93 54.28 -56.32
C ARG A 46 -104.96 52.80 -55.91
N GLN A 47 -105.45 51.90 -56.76
CA GLN A 47 -105.47 50.47 -56.47
C GLN A 47 -104.05 49.94 -56.19
N ARG A 48 -103.08 50.25 -57.06
CA ARG A 48 -101.67 49.87 -56.88
C ARG A 48 -101.05 50.46 -55.61
N LEU A 49 -101.43 51.67 -55.22
CA LEU A 49 -100.98 52.31 -53.97
C LEU A 49 -101.57 51.58 -52.75
N GLU A 50 -102.85 51.26 -52.76
CA GLU A 50 -103.48 50.49 -51.68
C GLU A 50 -102.89 49.06 -51.58
N GLU A 51 -102.55 48.42 -52.70
CA GLU A 51 -101.80 47.16 -52.72
C GLU A 51 -100.38 47.29 -52.14
N SER A 52 -99.67 48.38 -52.47
CA SER A 52 -98.33 48.70 -51.92
C SER A 52 -98.36 49.01 -50.41
N ILE A 53 -99.44 49.64 -49.92
CA ILE A 53 -99.66 49.86 -48.49
C ILE A 53 -99.93 48.51 -47.80
N ARG A 54 -100.79 47.65 -48.37
CA ARG A 54 -101.06 46.29 -47.84
C ARG A 54 -99.82 45.40 -47.79
N THR A 55 -98.86 45.55 -48.71
CA THR A 55 -97.58 44.81 -48.65
C THR A 55 -96.58 45.44 -47.68
N ASN A 56 -96.52 46.77 -47.55
CA ASN A 56 -95.73 47.43 -46.52
C ASN A 56 -96.18 47.05 -45.11
N GLU A 57 -97.48 47.09 -44.83
CA GLU A 57 -97.99 46.75 -43.49
C GLU A 57 -97.73 45.28 -43.15
N ARG A 58 -97.77 44.37 -44.14
CA ARG A 58 -97.36 42.96 -43.96
C ARG A 58 -95.86 42.82 -43.66
N LEU A 59 -95.00 43.55 -44.37
CA LEU A 59 -93.55 43.53 -44.12
C LEU A 59 -93.21 44.14 -42.75
N ARG A 60 -93.92 45.19 -42.36
CA ARG A 60 -93.85 45.79 -41.03
C ARG A 60 -94.25 44.78 -39.96
N GLN A 61 -95.39 44.09 -40.12
CA GLN A 61 -95.82 43.07 -39.18
C GLN A 61 -94.77 41.95 -39.05
N GLN A 62 -94.17 41.50 -40.17
CA GLN A 62 -93.08 40.52 -40.15
C GLN A 62 -91.79 41.01 -39.47
N LEU A 63 -91.53 42.32 -39.45
CA LEU A 63 -90.42 42.90 -38.69
C LEU A 63 -90.76 43.03 -37.20
N GLU A 64 -91.98 43.43 -36.86
CA GLU A 64 -92.49 43.46 -35.50
C GLU A 64 -92.54 42.04 -34.88
N ASP A 65 -92.98 41.03 -35.64
CA ASP A 65 -92.93 39.61 -35.24
C ASP A 65 -91.50 39.08 -35.05
N LYS A 66 -90.56 39.48 -35.91
CA LYS A 66 -89.13 39.14 -35.77
C LYS A 66 -88.49 39.79 -34.56
N LEU A 67 -88.86 41.03 -34.23
CA LEU A 67 -88.42 41.71 -33.02
C LEU A 67 -89.06 41.10 -31.77
N ALA A 68 -90.33 40.74 -31.81
CA ALA A 68 -91.05 40.10 -30.70
C ALA A 68 -90.56 38.67 -30.40
N SER A 69 -90.20 37.89 -31.44
CA SER A 69 -89.60 36.56 -31.29
C SER A 69 -88.15 36.63 -30.83
N SER A 70 -87.32 37.50 -31.42
CA SER A 70 -85.96 37.79 -30.93
C SER A 70 -85.97 38.27 -29.46
N GLY A 71 -86.96 39.07 -29.07
CA GLY A 71 -87.16 39.52 -27.69
C GLY A 71 -87.68 38.47 -26.71
N ARG A 72 -88.00 37.24 -27.14
CA ARG A 72 -88.40 36.14 -26.24
C ARG A 72 -87.28 35.21 -25.82
N ASP A 73 -86.23 35.07 -26.63
CA ASP A 73 -85.01 34.31 -26.27
C ASP A 73 -83.84 35.22 -25.83
N GLY A 74 -84.02 36.55 -25.83
CA GLY A 74 -82.98 37.53 -25.48
C GLY A 74 -83.49 38.66 -24.57
N GLY A 75 -83.42 38.46 -23.24
CA GLY A 75 -83.88 39.44 -22.26
C GLY A 75 -82.98 40.68 -22.14
N ALA A 76 -83.50 41.82 -22.61
CA ALA A 76 -83.01 43.20 -22.43
C ALA A 76 -81.61 43.58 -22.99
N PRO A 77 -81.42 44.83 -23.50
CA PRO A 77 -80.13 45.27 -24.07
C PRO A 77 -78.93 45.31 -23.10
N THR A 78 -79.16 45.13 -21.80
CA THR A 78 -78.14 45.26 -20.75
C THR A 78 -77.20 44.04 -20.66
N ASN A 79 -77.63 42.86 -21.10
CA ASN A 79 -76.92 41.59 -20.84
C ASN A 79 -75.65 41.38 -21.67
N ILE A 80 -75.49 42.05 -22.82
CA ILE A 80 -74.33 41.88 -23.73
C ILE A 80 -73.01 42.20 -22.99
N TYR A 81 -73.01 43.24 -22.16
CA TYR A 81 -71.81 43.66 -21.44
C TYR A 81 -71.51 42.78 -20.21
N ILE A 82 -72.52 42.14 -19.64
CA ILE A 82 -72.39 41.25 -18.47
C ILE A 82 -71.82 39.90 -18.92
N GLN A 83 -72.45 39.24 -19.88
CA GLN A 83 -71.99 37.94 -20.37
C GLN A 83 -70.66 38.03 -21.16
N GLY A 84 -70.36 39.21 -21.73
CA GLY A 84 -69.03 39.54 -22.22
C GLY A 84 -67.97 39.64 -21.11
N LEU A 85 -68.31 40.20 -19.95
CA LEU A 85 -67.43 40.21 -18.77
C LEU A 85 -67.23 38.80 -18.20
N ASP A 86 -68.29 38.00 -18.09
CA ASP A 86 -68.23 36.63 -17.57
C ASP A 86 -67.33 35.73 -18.44
N THR A 87 -67.47 35.81 -19.77
CA THR A 87 -66.62 35.05 -20.71
C THR A 87 -65.17 35.56 -20.74
N VAL A 88 -64.94 36.87 -20.66
CA VAL A 88 -63.57 37.44 -20.58
C VAL A 88 -62.90 37.11 -19.24
N THR A 89 -63.63 37.09 -18.13
CA THR A 89 -63.08 36.70 -16.82
C THR A 89 -62.84 35.19 -16.74
N GLN A 90 -63.71 34.37 -17.32
CA GLN A 90 -63.48 32.92 -17.46
C GLN A 90 -62.20 32.65 -18.26
N LEU A 91 -62.06 33.22 -19.46
CA LEU A 91 -60.85 33.10 -20.29
C LEU A 91 -59.61 33.65 -19.58
N SER A 92 -59.73 34.74 -18.82
CA SER A 92 -58.62 35.27 -18.01
C SER A 92 -58.22 34.32 -16.88
N SER A 93 -59.18 33.62 -16.27
CA SER A 93 -58.91 32.60 -15.25
C SER A 93 -58.24 31.35 -15.84
N GLU A 94 -58.65 30.94 -17.04
CA GLU A 94 -58.07 29.82 -17.79
C GLU A 94 -56.65 30.14 -18.26
N ILE A 95 -56.41 31.35 -18.81
CA ILE A 95 -55.07 31.85 -19.14
C ILE A 95 -54.18 31.96 -17.88
N ARG A 96 -54.74 32.26 -16.71
CA ARG A 96 -54.00 32.26 -15.43
C ARG A 96 -53.59 30.84 -15.04
N VAL A 97 -54.52 29.87 -15.08
CA VAL A 97 -54.23 28.46 -14.77
C VAL A 97 -53.22 27.88 -15.77
N LEU A 98 -53.41 28.08 -17.07
CA LEU A 98 -52.47 27.61 -18.10
C LEU A 98 -51.07 28.22 -17.95
N LYS A 99 -50.94 29.46 -17.46
CA LYS A 99 -49.63 30.05 -17.10
C LYS A 99 -49.01 29.41 -15.86
N GLU A 100 -49.83 29.14 -14.84
CA GLU A 100 -49.42 28.48 -13.59
C GLU A 100 -48.96 27.02 -13.86
N GLU A 101 -49.67 26.31 -14.74
CA GLU A 101 -49.28 25.00 -15.26
C GLU A 101 -48.02 25.06 -16.14
N ASN A 102 -47.88 26.06 -17.01
CA ASN A 102 -46.69 26.20 -17.85
C ASN A 102 -45.43 26.48 -17.00
N LEU A 103 -45.53 27.32 -15.97
CA LEU A 103 -44.46 27.53 -14.99
C LEU A 103 -44.14 26.25 -14.20
N SER A 104 -45.15 25.48 -13.80
CA SER A 104 -44.98 24.18 -13.15
C SER A 104 -44.28 23.17 -14.07
N LEU A 105 -44.64 23.13 -15.36
CA LEU A 105 -43.98 22.27 -16.36
C LEU A 105 -42.55 22.71 -16.66
N GLN A 106 -42.26 24.02 -16.73
CA GLN A 106 -40.90 24.55 -16.85
C GLN A 106 -40.05 24.18 -15.64
N SER A 107 -40.57 24.34 -14.42
CA SER A 107 -39.88 23.92 -13.19
C SER A 107 -39.60 22.42 -13.17
N ARG A 108 -40.56 21.58 -13.60
CA ARG A 108 -40.36 20.13 -13.74
C ARG A 108 -39.34 19.77 -14.81
N LEU A 109 -39.31 20.49 -15.93
CA LEU A 109 -38.28 20.35 -16.97
C LEU A 109 -36.88 20.70 -16.44
N GLN A 110 -36.75 21.76 -15.65
CA GLN A 110 -35.49 22.10 -14.99
C GLN A 110 -35.04 20.99 -14.02
N THR A 111 -35.91 20.50 -13.14
CA THR A 111 -35.55 19.35 -12.27
C THR A 111 -35.20 18.09 -13.08
N SER A 112 -35.74 17.95 -14.30
CA SER A 112 -35.37 16.88 -15.22
C SER A 112 -33.97 17.09 -15.83
N THR A 113 -33.56 18.32 -16.17
CA THR A 113 -32.17 18.58 -16.61
C THR A 113 -31.19 18.34 -15.47
N ASP A 114 -31.52 18.79 -14.25
CA ASP A 114 -30.65 18.66 -13.08
C ASP A 114 -30.39 17.16 -12.75
N THR A 115 -31.44 16.32 -12.75
CA THR A 115 -31.29 14.85 -12.59
C THR A 115 -30.57 14.16 -13.76
N ASN A 116 -30.58 14.72 -14.97
CA ASN A 116 -29.75 14.21 -16.07
C ASN A 116 -28.26 14.53 -15.86
N GLU A 117 -27.93 15.70 -15.29
CA GLU A 117 -26.55 16.04 -14.90
C GLU A 117 -26.04 15.12 -13.79
N GLU A 118 -26.85 14.82 -12.76
CA GLU A 118 -26.54 13.81 -11.76
C GLU A 118 -26.26 12.43 -12.40
N VAL A 119 -27.08 12.00 -13.36
CA VAL A 119 -26.89 10.74 -14.09
C VAL A 119 -25.60 10.73 -14.93
N VAL A 120 -25.15 11.87 -15.46
CA VAL A 120 -23.85 12.00 -16.15
C VAL A 120 -22.70 11.90 -15.14
N GLN A 121 -22.75 12.67 -14.04
CA GLN A 121 -21.73 12.63 -12.98
C GLN A 121 -21.58 11.23 -12.37
N LEU A 122 -22.69 10.50 -12.16
CA LEU A 122 -22.66 9.10 -11.70
C LEU A 122 -22.01 8.15 -12.72
N ARG A 123 -22.20 8.36 -14.03
CA ARG A 123 -21.54 7.56 -15.08
C ARG A 123 -20.02 7.80 -15.08
N GLU A 124 -19.60 9.05 -14.94
CA GLU A 124 -18.18 9.42 -14.83
C GLU A 124 -17.54 8.86 -13.55
N ALA A 125 -18.23 8.96 -12.41
CA ALA A 125 -17.80 8.37 -11.15
C ALA A 125 -17.66 6.84 -11.23
N VAL A 126 -18.60 6.15 -11.88
CA VAL A 126 -18.52 4.70 -12.13
C VAL A 126 -17.36 4.34 -13.08
N PHE A 127 -17.10 5.15 -14.11
CA PHE A 127 -15.95 4.96 -14.98
C PHE A 127 -14.62 5.14 -14.22
N ALA A 128 -14.50 6.20 -13.43
CA ALA A 128 -13.33 6.48 -12.59
C ALA A 128 -13.14 5.45 -11.45
N ALA A 129 -14.22 4.84 -10.94
CA ALA A 129 -14.12 3.72 -10.02
C ALA A 129 -13.61 2.45 -10.74
N ARG A 130 -14.08 2.19 -11.96
CA ARG A 130 -13.68 1.04 -12.78
C ARG A 130 -12.23 1.10 -13.25
N THR A 131 -11.70 2.29 -13.57
CA THR A 131 -10.27 2.45 -13.90
C THR A 131 -9.38 2.27 -12.68
N ARG A 132 -9.74 2.83 -11.51
CA ARG A 132 -9.03 2.58 -10.24
C ARG A 132 -9.03 1.11 -9.84
N LEU A 133 -10.16 0.41 -10.01
CA LEU A 133 -10.24 -1.03 -9.78
C LEU A 133 -9.28 -1.79 -10.70
N LYS A 134 -9.23 -1.46 -12.00
CA LYS A 134 -8.30 -2.10 -12.95
C LYS A 134 -6.84 -1.82 -12.63
N GLN A 135 -6.51 -0.65 -12.11
CA GLN A 135 -5.17 -0.34 -11.62
C GLN A 135 -4.81 -1.20 -10.40
N ALA A 136 -5.69 -1.28 -9.40
CA ALA A 136 -5.47 -2.11 -8.21
C ALA A 136 -5.38 -3.62 -8.51
N GLU A 137 -6.13 -4.12 -9.51
CA GLU A 137 -5.98 -5.50 -10.00
C GLU A 137 -4.59 -5.77 -10.59
N LEU A 138 -4.05 -4.82 -11.38
CA LEU A 138 -2.70 -4.94 -11.96
C LEU A 138 -1.61 -4.89 -10.89
N GLU A 139 -1.75 -3.99 -9.90
CA GLU A 139 -0.84 -3.92 -8.75
C GLU A 139 -0.88 -5.21 -7.91
N ALA A 140 -2.07 -5.78 -7.68
CA ALA A 140 -2.21 -7.05 -6.97
C ALA A 140 -1.53 -8.22 -7.70
N GLU A 141 -1.61 -8.29 -9.03
CA GLU A 141 -0.90 -9.30 -9.82
C GLU A 141 0.63 -9.07 -9.83
N GLN A 142 1.10 -7.81 -9.82
CA GLN A 142 2.53 -7.49 -9.66
C GLN A 142 3.07 -7.96 -8.30
N TRP A 143 2.38 -7.68 -7.19
CA TRP A 143 2.77 -8.16 -5.86
C TRP A 143 2.74 -9.70 -5.76
N LYS A 144 1.82 -10.35 -6.48
CA LYS A 144 1.69 -11.81 -6.57
C LYS A 144 2.76 -12.47 -7.46
N GLU A 145 3.36 -11.74 -8.40
CA GLU A 145 4.57 -12.16 -9.13
C GLU A 145 5.81 -12.00 -8.25
N GLU A 146 5.98 -10.83 -7.62
CA GLU A 146 7.12 -10.58 -6.74
C GLU A 146 7.18 -11.55 -5.55
N LEU A 147 6.02 -11.87 -4.94
CA LEU A 147 5.92 -12.89 -3.90
C LEU A 147 6.40 -14.27 -4.40
N ARG A 148 6.07 -14.66 -5.63
CA ARG A 148 6.56 -15.92 -6.23
C ARG A 148 8.05 -15.87 -6.53
N ARG A 149 8.56 -14.74 -7.03
CA ARG A 149 10.00 -14.52 -7.28
C ARG A 149 10.82 -14.65 -5.99
N LEU A 150 10.37 -14.01 -4.91
CA LEU A 150 11.00 -14.09 -3.59
C LEU A 150 10.87 -15.50 -2.98
N GLN A 151 9.72 -16.16 -3.15
CA GLN A 151 9.50 -17.53 -2.67
C GLN A 151 10.37 -18.57 -3.41
N ALA A 152 10.61 -18.40 -4.71
CA ALA A 152 11.54 -19.22 -5.48
C ALA A 152 12.99 -18.97 -5.01
N HIS A 153 13.41 -17.71 -4.92
CA HIS A 153 14.75 -17.35 -4.46
C HIS A 153 15.05 -17.87 -3.05
N SER A 154 14.07 -17.84 -2.14
CA SER A 154 14.20 -18.41 -0.79
C SER A 154 14.36 -19.94 -0.80
N GLN A 155 13.71 -20.65 -1.73
CA GLN A 155 13.92 -22.09 -1.92
C GLN A 155 15.32 -22.38 -2.48
N ASP A 156 15.77 -21.63 -3.50
CA ASP A 156 17.11 -21.77 -4.08
C ASP A 156 18.21 -21.51 -3.04
N GLN A 157 18.08 -20.45 -2.24
CA GLN A 157 18.97 -20.20 -1.10
C GLN A 157 18.96 -21.37 -0.10
N GLY A 158 17.78 -21.90 0.21
CA GLY A 158 17.63 -23.07 1.09
C GLY A 158 18.37 -24.31 0.57
N LEU A 159 18.29 -24.57 -0.74
CA LEU A 159 19.00 -25.66 -1.40
C LEU A 159 20.52 -25.41 -1.41
N GLN A 160 20.99 -24.21 -1.75
CA GLN A 160 22.42 -23.86 -1.71
C GLN A 160 23.01 -24.02 -0.31
N ILE A 161 22.30 -23.54 0.72
CA ILE A 161 22.70 -23.68 2.12
C ILE A 161 22.73 -25.16 2.55
N HIS A 162 21.83 -26.00 2.01
CA HIS A 162 21.86 -27.44 2.26
C HIS A 162 23.09 -28.10 1.63
N THR A 163 23.38 -27.83 0.35
CA THR A 163 24.57 -28.35 -0.36
C THR A 163 25.87 -27.93 0.34
N LEU A 164 26.03 -26.65 0.66
CA LEU A 164 27.21 -26.13 1.38
C LEU A 164 27.39 -26.77 2.76
N ARG A 165 26.31 -27.14 3.46
CA ARG A 165 26.38 -27.90 4.72
C ARG A 165 26.86 -29.34 4.50
N GLN A 166 26.43 -30.01 3.43
CA GLN A 166 26.89 -31.35 3.06
C GLN A 166 28.37 -31.33 2.64
N GLU A 167 28.78 -30.39 1.80
CA GLU A 167 30.18 -30.19 1.39
C GLU A 167 31.09 -29.89 2.58
N ARG A 168 30.66 -29.02 3.50
CA ARG A 168 31.40 -28.74 4.74
C ARG A 168 31.54 -30.00 5.59
N GLN A 169 30.49 -30.83 5.70
CA GLN A 169 30.56 -32.08 6.45
C GLN A 169 31.54 -33.07 5.80
N ALA A 170 31.47 -33.28 4.49
CA ALA A 170 32.38 -34.16 3.75
C ALA A 170 33.85 -33.69 3.86
N ASN A 171 34.09 -32.37 3.82
CA ASN A 171 35.43 -31.81 4.04
C ASN A 171 35.90 -31.97 5.50
N GLN A 172 35.01 -31.83 6.49
CA GLN A 172 35.34 -32.13 7.90
C GLN A 172 35.70 -33.61 8.08
N ASP A 173 34.92 -34.53 7.50
CA ASP A 173 35.18 -35.97 7.59
C ASP A 173 36.48 -36.37 6.86
N LYS A 174 36.82 -35.71 5.76
CA LYS A 174 38.14 -35.83 5.11
C LYS A 174 39.27 -35.30 6.00
N THR A 175 39.05 -34.17 6.68
CA THR A 175 40.02 -33.55 7.59
C THR A 175 40.28 -34.45 8.80
N ASN A 176 39.23 -35.00 9.40
CA ASN A 176 39.30 -35.95 10.52
C ASN A 176 40.12 -37.20 10.16
N ARG A 177 39.97 -37.74 8.93
CA ARG A 177 40.80 -38.86 8.44
C ARG A 177 42.27 -38.49 8.32
N LEU A 178 42.58 -37.36 7.68
CA LEU A 178 43.96 -36.90 7.47
C LEU A 178 44.65 -36.57 8.81
N GLN A 179 43.93 -36.04 9.80
CA GLN A 179 44.43 -35.84 11.16
C GLN A 179 44.76 -37.18 11.85
N HIS A 180 43.93 -38.21 11.65
CA HIS A 180 44.18 -39.54 12.22
C HIS A 180 45.36 -40.25 11.52
N GLU A 181 45.46 -40.13 10.19
CA GLU A 181 46.59 -40.63 9.41
C GLU A 181 47.91 -39.94 9.81
N MET A 182 47.89 -38.61 9.97
CA MET A 182 49.03 -37.85 10.48
C MET A 182 49.42 -38.28 11.91
N THR A 183 48.45 -38.58 12.77
CA THR A 183 48.70 -39.12 14.12
C THR A 183 49.35 -40.50 14.07
N LEU A 184 48.90 -41.39 13.18
CA LEU A 184 49.48 -42.72 12.99
C LEU A 184 50.91 -42.67 12.45
N LEU A 185 51.17 -41.84 11.44
CA LEU A 185 52.52 -41.62 10.90
C LEU A 185 53.45 -41.01 11.95
N GLN A 186 52.93 -40.10 12.78
CA GLN A 186 53.66 -39.53 13.90
C GLN A 186 54.03 -40.58 14.95
N GLN A 187 53.13 -41.54 15.24
CA GLN A 187 53.39 -42.67 16.13
C GLN A 187 54.47 -43.61 15.57
N GLN A 188 54.36 -44.03 14.30
CA GLN A 188 55.36 -44.88 13.63
C GLN A 188 56.75 -44.23 13.62
N LEU A 189 56.80 -42.89 13.50
CA LEU A 189 58.06 -42.14 13.52
C LEU A 189 58.68 -42.07 14.93
N SER A 190 57.89 -42.05 16.00
CA SER A 190 58.41 -42.26 17.37
C SER A 190 58.90 -43.69 17.60
N GLU A 191 58.13 -44.70 17.21
CA GLU A 191 58.51 -46.13 17.35
C GLU A 191 59.83 -46.43 16.60
N SER A 192 60.01 -45.85 15.41
CA SER A 192 61.26 -45.93 14.65
C SER A 192 62.45 -45.28 15.37
N ARG A 193 62.26 -44.12 16.01
CA ARG A 193 63.31 -43.47 16.83
C ARG A 193 63.68 -44.29 18.06
N GLU A 194 62.70 -44.86 18.75
CA GLU A 194 62.93 -45.74 19.92
C GLU A 194 63.66 -47.02 19.52
N LEU A 195 63.30 -47.62 18.39
CA LEU A 195 64.02 -48.77 17.81
C LEU A 195 65.47 -48.42 17.48
N ILE A 196 65.72 -47.26 16.86
CA ILE A 196 67.09 -46.78 16.56
C ILE A 196 67.90 -46.59 17.85
N HIS A 197 67.35 -45.95 18.89
CA HIS A 197 68.03 -45.80 20.17
C HIS A 197 68.29 -47.13 20.89
N SER A 198 67.36 -48.08 20.79
CA SER A 198 67.54 -49.44 21.31
C SER A 198 68.62 -50.22 20.57
N LEU A 199 68.72 -50.09 19.25
CA LEU A 199 69.79 -50.71 18.46
C LEU A 199 71.15 -50.04 18.72
N GLN A 200 71.19 -48.72 18.91
CA GLN A 200 72.39 -48.00 19.34
C GLN A 200 72.89 -48.47 20.72
N SER A 201 71.98 -48.71 21.68
CA SER A 201 72.35 -49.21 23.00
C SER A 201 72.81 -50.69 22.96
N GLU A 202 72.18 -51.53 22.12
CA GLU A 202 72.63 -52.90 21.86
C GLU A 202 74.04 -52.91 21.26
N LEU A 203 74.30 -52.12 20.21
CA LEU A 203 75.64 -51.97 19.62
C LEU A 203 76.69 -51.49 20.61
N HIS A 204 76.35 -50.53 21.49
CA HIS A 204 77.26 -50.05 22.53
C HIS A 204 77.55 -51.12 23.61
N VAL A 205 76.62 -52.02 23.90
CA VAL A 205 76.87 -53.20 24.75
C VAL A 205 77.80 -54.18 24.04
N TYR A 206 77.56 -54.49 22.75
CA TYR A 206 78.42 -55.39 21.98
C TYR A 206 79.85 -54.88 21.84
N ASP A 207 80.05 -53.60 21.50
CA ASP A 207 81.39 -53.03 21.38
C ASP A 207 82.18 -53.08 22.71
N ARG A 208 81.50 -52.80 23.83
CA ARG A 208 82.08 -52.91 25.18
C ARG A 208 82.50 -54.35 25.54
N VAL A 209 81.69 -55.35 25.20
CA VAL A 209 82.01 -56.78 25.44
C VAL A 209 83.11 -57.29 24.49
N CYS A 210 83.06 -56.91 23.22
CA CYS A 210 84.09 -57.24 22.24
C CYS A 210 85.43 -56.57 22.57
N SER A 211 85.41 -55.36 23.14
CA SER A 211 86.61 -54.65 23.57
C SER A 211 87.21 -55.19 24.87
N SER A 212 86.39 -55.59 25.86
CA SER A 212 86.91 -56.23 27.08
C SER A 212 87.60 -57.57 26.80
N SER A 213 87.07 -58.35 25.86
CA SER A 213 87.69 -59.60 25.37
C SER A 213 89.09 -59.37 24.75
N LYS A 214 89.31 -58.24 24.07
CA LYS A 214 90.62 -57.89 23.48
C LYS A 214 91.63 -57.34 24.50
N ALA A 215 91.18 -56.82 25.63
CA ALA A 215 92.04 -56.19 26.64
C ALA A 215 92.78 -57.19 27.54
N ASN A 216 92.15 -58.32 27.90
CA ASN A 216 92.71 -59.28 28.86
C ASN A 216 93.65 -60.32 28.20
N LYS A 217 94.84 -59.89 27.80
CA LYS A 217 96.01 -60.79 27.61
C LYS A 217 96.85 -60.86 28.89
N GLY A 218 96.25 -61.38 29.96
CA GLY A 218 96.93 -61.56 31.25
C GLY A 218 96.11 -62.36 32.25
N TYR A 219 96.68 -63.48 32.70
CA TYR A 219 96.19 -64.42 33.73
C TYR A 219 94.95 -65.26 33.37
N LEU A 220 95.03 -66.54 33.73
CA LEU A 220 94.02 -67.58 33.51
C LEU A 220 92.98 -67.58 34.63
N CYS A 221 91.74 -67.91 34.27
CA CYS A 221 90.84 -68.67 35.12
C CYS A 221 90.01 -69.60 34.23
N GLU A 222 89.93 -70.88 34.57
CA GLU A 222 89.21 -71.88 33.78
C GLU A 222 87.71 -71.85 34.08
N VAL A 223 86.95 -71.11 33.26
CA VAL A 223 85.53 -71.44 33.02
C VAL A 223 85.24 -71.39 31.52
N ALA A 224 85.59 -72.48 30.84
CA ALA A 224 85.26 -72.69 29.43
C ALA A 224 83.77 -73.05 29.25
N GLY A 225 82.89 -72.05 29.42
CA GLY A 225 81.43 -72.18 29.24
C GLY A 225 80.76 -70.85 28.93
N PHE A 226 81.02 -69.83 29.76
CA PHE A 226 80.37 -68.51 29.66
C PHE A 226 80.35 -67.83 28.28
N PRO A 227 81.36 -67.94 27.39
CA PRO A 227 81.27 -67.35 26.05
C PRO A 227 80.19 -67.97 25.17
N VAL A 228 79.85 -69.24 25.39
CA VAL A 228 78.80 -69.97 24.67
C VAL A 228 77.46 -69.71 25.32
N GLU A 229 77.33 -69.86 26.64
CA GLU A 229 76.08 -69.61 27.38
C GLU A 229 75.60 -68.15 27.23
N LEU A 230 76.52 -67.17 27.21
CA LEU A 230 76.17 -65.77 26.92
C LEU A 230 75.81 -65.55 25.45
N GLY A 231 76.41 -66.32 24.52
CA GLY A 231 76.05 -66.31 23.11
C GLY A 231 74.65 -66.89 22.86
N GLU A 232 74.31 -67.97 23.55
CA GLU A 232 73.00 -68.61 23.56
C GLU A 232 71.95 -67.70 24.20
N LEU A 233 72.22 -67.14 25.39
CA LEU A 233 71.33 -66.17 26.04
C LEU A 233 71.10 -64.92 25.19
N LEU A 234 72.13 -64.38 24.52
CA LEU A 234 71.97 -63.27 23.58
C LEU A 234 71.21 -63.70 22.30
N GLY A 235 71.34 -64.95 21.88
CA GLY A 235 70.53 -65.55 20.80
C GLY A 235 69.06 -65.68 21.19
N GLU A 236 68.76 -66.17 22.39
CA GLU A 236 67.42 -66.24 22.95
C GLU A 236 66.80 -64.86 23.13
N VAL A 237 67.51 -63.91 23.73
CA VAL A 237 67.05 -62.51 23.88
C VAL A 237 66.77 -61.87 22.52
N ARG A 238 67.59 -62.14 21.50
CA ARG A 238 67.34 -61.68 20.11
C ARG A 238 66.14 -62.38 19.47
N SER A 239 65.97 -63.67 19.70
CA SER A 239 64.80 -64.44 19.23
C SER A 239 63.50 -63.92 19.86
N LEU A 240 63.49 -63.76 21.19
CA LEU A 240 62.37 -63.20 21.95
C LEU A 240 62.06 -61.76 21.54
N ARG A 241 63.10 -60.94 21.30
CA ARG A 241 62.97 -59.58 20.75
C ARG A 241 62.32 -59.60 19.38
N ALA A 242 62.78 -60.45 18.45
CA ALA A 242 62.20 -60.57 17.12
C ALA A 242 60.73 -61.06 17.18
N GLN A 243 60.45 -62.02 18.05
CA GLN A 243 59.10 -62.58 18.24
C GLN A 243 58.13 -61.54 18.85
N LEU A 244 58.58 -60.76 19.83
CA LEU A 244 57.83 -59.63 20.38
C LEU A 244 57.63 -58.52 19.34
N GLN A 245 58.65 -58.22 18.53
CA GLN A 245 58.58 -57.19 17.49
C GLN A 245 57.59 -57.59 16.38
N SER A 246 57.58 -58.85 15.94
CA SER A 246 56.52 -59.39 15.07
C SER A 246 55.15 -59.32 15.73
N SER A 247 55.03 -59.71 17.01
CA SER A 247 53.75 -59.67 17.73
C SER A 247 53.19 -58.24 17.87
N VAL A 248 54.03 -57.24 18.13
CA VAL A 248 53.64 -55.82 18.15
C VAL A 248 53.21 -55.34 16.75
N GLN A 249 53.90 -55.78 15.69
CA GLN A 249 53.56 -55.44 14.31
C GLN A 249 52.27 -56.12 13.81
N GLU A 250 52.00 -57.35 14.23
CA GLU A 250 50.72 -58.04 14.02
C GLU A 250 49.59 -57.35 14.81
N ASN A 251 49.84 -56.95 16.06
CA ASN A 251 48.86 -56.24 16.88
C ASN A 251 48.52 -54.86 16.29
N SER A 252 49.50 -54.11 15.77
CA SER A 252 49.26 -52.83 15.11
C SER A 252 48.50 -53.01 13.79
N ALA A 253 48.82 -54.03 12.99
CA ALA A 253 48.06 -54.38 11.78
C ALA A 253 46.60 -54.77 12.08
N LEU A 254 46.35 -55.59 13.10
CA LEU A 254 44.99 -55.92 13.57
C LEU A 254 44.23 -54.67 14.04
N LYS A 255 44.92 -53.76 14.75
CA LYS A 255 44.36 -52.49 15.23
C LYS A 255 44.01 -51.53 14.09
N GLN A 256 44.81 -51.50 13.02
CA GLN A 256 44.47 -50.79 11.77
C GLN A 256 43.26 -51.43 11.06
N LEU A 257 43.13 -52.75 11.08
CA LEU A 257 42.07 -53.49 10.38
C LEU A 257 40.71 -53.31 11.07
N ASP A 258 40.64 -53.40 12.40
CA ASP A 258 39.42 -53.08 13.15
C ASP A 258 39.08 -51.58 13.07
N LEU A 259 40.06 -50.69 12.96
CA LEU A 259 39.82 -49.26 12.69
C LEU A 259 39.20 -49.05 11.28
N HIS A 260 39.73 -49.73 10.25
CA HIS A 260 39.20 -49.67 8.89
C HIS A 260 37.73 -50.11 8.85
N LYS A 261 37.43 -51.24 9.51
CA LYS A 261 36.09 -51.79 9.69
C LYS A 261 35.14 -50.88 10.47
N GLN A 262 35.64 -50.14 11.47
CA GLN A 262 34.85 -49.09 12.14
C GLN A 262 34.57 -47.90 11.21
N LEU A 263 35.52 -47.49 10.38
CA LEU A 263 35.32 -46.44 9.37
C LEU A 263 34.31 -46.88 8.30
N GLU A 264 34.36 -48.14 7.84
CA GLU A 264 33.35 -48.71 6.94
C GLU A 264 31.96 -48.74 7.60
N GLN A 265 31.83 -49.17 8.86
CA GLN A 265 30.55 -49.16 9.57
C GLN A 265 29.98 -47.74 9.78
N LYS A 266 30.84 -46.72 9.87
CA LYS A 266 30.43 -45.30 9.90
C LYS A 266 29.95 -44.76 8.54
N LEU A 267 30.24 -45.47 7.44
CA LEU A 267 29.93 -45.06 6.06
C LEU A 267 28.87 -45.96 5.40
N GLY A 268 28.71 -47.19 5.85
CA GLY A 268 27.91 -48.24 5.19
C GLY A 268 26.39 -48.13 5.33
N VAL A 269 25.87 -47.20 6.15
CA VAL A 269 24.42 -46.96 6.27
C VAL A 269 23.93 -46.00 5.17
N GLY A 270 24.15 -46.40 3.92
CA GLY A 270 23.95 -45.59 2.72
C GLY A 270 23.32 -46.35 1.55
N SER A 271 22.39 -47.28 1.82
CA SER A 271 21.71 -48.08 0.79
C SER A 271 20.32 -47.48 0.44
N PRO A 272 19.97 -47.30 -0.85
CA PRO A 272 18.82 -46.50 -1.25
C PRO A 272 17.49 -47.29 -1.16
N ARG A 273 16.73 -47.11 -0.08
CA ARG A 273 15.30 -47.48 -0.04
C ARG A 273 14.48 -46.58 0.89
N ALA A 274 13.63 -45.75 0.29
CA ALA A 274 12.48 -45.17 0.99
C ALA A 274 11.48 -46.28 1.39
N PRO A 275 10.64 -46.14 2.44
CA PRO A 275 10.11 -44.86 2.91
C PRO A 275 9.98 -44.69 4.44
N SER A 276 9.21 -43.66 4.82
CA SER A 276 8.46 -43.47 6.07
C SER A 276 9.12 -42.68 7.22
N LEU A 277 8.21 -42.04 7.98
CA LEU A 277 8.41 -40.95 8.93
C LEU A 277 8.87 -41.42 10.32
N SER A 278 9.29 -40.45 11.14
CA SER A 278 9.23 -40.46 12.61
C SER A 278 10.30 -41.24 13.40
N ALA A 279 11.36 -40.52 13.78
CA ALA A 279 12.06 -40.74 15.05
C ALA A 279 12.53 -39.38 15.61
N LEU A 280 11.83 -38.86 16.62
CA LEU A 280 12.27 -37.69 17.39
C LEU A 280 13.16 -38.14 18.55
N THR A 281 14.39 -37.62 18.63
CA THR A 281 15.16 -37.54 19.87
C THR A 281 15.59 -36.09 20.08
N ALA A 282 15.62 -35.64 21.34
CA ALA A 282 15.32 -34.24 21.65
C ALA A 282 16.49 -33.45 22.27
N SER A 283 16.44 -32.13 22.06
CA SER A 283 16.97 -31.13 22.99
C SER A 283 15.91 -30.01 23.11
N PRO A 284 15.62 -29.47 24.32
CA PRO A 284 14.45 -28.63 24.55
C PRO A 284 14.67 -27.13 24.26
N GLN A 285 13.59 -26.35 24.41
CA GLN A 285 13.52 -24.88 24.40
C GLN A 285 13.73 -24.16 23.06
N ARG A 286 12.67 -24.10 22.22
CA ARG A 286 12.06 -22.80 21.77
C ARG A 286 10.76 -22.88 20.94
N GLU A 287 10.25 -24.06 20.59
CA GLU A 287 9.10 -24.20 19.68
C GLU A 287 7.71 -24.30 20.36
N THR A 288 7.25 -23.23 21.03
CA THR A 288 5.87 -23.13 21.51
C THR A 288 5.26 -21.74 21.36
N PHE A 289 4.91 -21.32 20.13
CA PHE A 289 3.86 -20.30 19.92
C PHE A 289 3.17 -20.31 18.54
N TYR A 290 3.82 -20.71 17.44
CA TYR A 290 3.30 -20.49 16.08
C TYR A 290 2.40 -21.57 15.45
N ARG A 291 2.02 -22.64 16.16
CA ARG A 291 1.32 -23.80 15.55
C ARG A 291 -0.02 -24.19 16.18
N ARG A 292 -0.94 -23.23 16.41
CA ARG A 292 -2.29 -23.55 16.92
C ARG A 292 -3.48 -22.75 16.35
N GLN A 293 -3.43 -22.31 15.08
CA GLN A 293 -4.62 -21.74 14.43
C GLN A 293 -4.72 -22.01 12.91
N LEU A 294 -4.71 -23.29 12.52
CA LEU A 294 -4.96 -23.73 11.13
C LEU A 294 -6.02 -24.85 11.03
N LEU A 295 -6.91 -24.94 12.03
CA LEU A 295 -8.10 -25.81 12.03
C LEU A 295 -9.32 -25.03 12.55
N HIS A 296 -9.78 -24.07 11.76
CA HIS A 296 -11.17 -23.63 11.74
C HIS A 296 -11.59 -23.42 10.29
N VAL A 297 -12.32 -24.39 9.74
CA VAL A 297 -13.01 -24.26 8.45
C VAL A 297 -14.30 -23.46 8.70
N CYS A 298 -14.46 -22.33 8.00
CA CYS A 298 -15.73 -21.61 7.90
C CYS A 298 -15.98 -21.26 6.42
N PRO A 299 -16.98 -21.86 5.75
CA PRO A 299 -17.30 -21.55 4.37
C PRO A 299 -18.20 -20.31 4.30
N SER A 300 -17.73 -19.21 3.68
CA SER A 300 -18.53 -17.99 3.49
C SER A 300 -18.07 -17.16 2.28
N LEU A 301 -17.92 -17.83 1.12
CA LEU A 301 -17.62 -17.16 -0.15
C LEU A 301 -18.92 -16.58 -0.79
N LEU A 302 -19.66 -15.77 -0.03
CA LEU A 302 -20.90 -15.14 -0.48
C LEU A 302 -21.18 -13.79 0.23
N CYS A 303 -20.40 -12.76 -0.06
CA CYS A 303 -20.72 -11.38 0.34
C CYS A 303 -20.31 -10.35 -0.73
N VAL A 304 -20.74 -10.57 -1.98
CA VAL A 304 -20.81 -9.50 -2.99
C VAL A 304 -22.21 -8.89 -2.96
N SER A 305 -22.41 -7.81 -2.21
CA SER A 305 -23.58 -6.93 -2.35
C SER A 305 -23.40 -5.60 -1.62
N VAL A 306 -23.59 -4.50 -2.36
CA VAL A 306 -24.10 -3.17 -1.96
C VAL A 306 -23.57 -2.54 -0.65
N CYS A 307 -22.84 -1.42 -0.78
CA CYS A 307 -23.01 -0.25 0.09
C CYS A 307 -22.41 1.05 -0.52
N SER A 308 -23.22 1.76 -1.30
CA SER A 308 -23.10 3.19 -1.63
C SER A 308 -24.47 3.82 -1.31
N THR A 309 -24.67 5.04 -0.83
CA THR A 309 -23.80 6.22 -0.55
C THR A 309 -24.53 7.05 0.56
N ASP A 310 -24.19 8.23 1.11
CA ASP A 310 -23.13 9.27 1.07
C ASP A 310 -23.26 10.10 2.39
N PRO A 311 -23.04 11.44 2.53
CA PRO A 311 -22.12 12.39 1.88
C PRO A 311 -21.26 13.28 2.82
N ALA A 312 -20.12 13.76 2.29
CA ALA A 312 -19.45 15.05 2.58
C ALA A 312 -18.90 15.34 4.02
N PRO A 313 -18.07 16.39 4.25
CA PRO A 313 -17.49 17.36 3.31
C PRO A 313 -15.94 17.40 3.27
N SER A 314 -15.39 18.10 2.26
CA SER A 314 -13.95 18.27 2.00
C SER A 314 -13.31 19.48 2.72
N PRO A 315 -11.98 19.49 2.97
CA PRO A 315 -11.21 20.69 3.32
C PRO A 315 -10.93 21.58 2.08
N PRO A 316 -10.60 22.88 2.27
CA PRO A 316 -10.51 23.85 1.18
C PRO A 316 -9.17 23.88 0.43
N VAL A 317 -9.25 24.30 -0.84
CA VAL A 317 -8.12 24.54 -1.76
C VAL A 317 -7.40 25.86 -1.44
N ARG A 318 -6.07 25.89 -1.63
CA ARG A 318 -5.33 27.07 -2.12
C ARG A 318 -4.22 26.63 -3.09
N ASP A 319 -4.01 27.45 -4.12
CA ASP A 319 -3.24 27.11 -5.32
C ASP A 319 -1.86 27.78 -5.41
N ILE A 320 -1.05 27.24 -6.33
CA ILE A 320 0.10 27.86 -7.03
C ILE A 320 1.34 28.20 -6.17
N GLY A 321 2.45 27.54 -6.52
CA GLY A 321 3.80 27.89 -6.09
C GLY A 321 4.86 26.99 -6.72
N LEU A 322 5.27 27.27 -7.98
CA LEU A 322 6.39 26.56 -8.61
C LEU A 322 7.71 27.01 -7.97
N PHE A 323 8.38 26.14 -7.22
CA PHE A 323 9.83 26.21 -7.01
C PHE A 323 10.45 24.81 -7.03
N ASN A 324 11.76 24.76 -7.30
CA ASN A 324 12.44 23.58 -7.85
C ASN A 324 13.09 22.69 -6.78
N CYS A 325 13.60 21.53 -7.19
CA CYS A 325 14.22 20.51 -6.35
C CYS A 325 15.37 21.01 -5.44
N GLY A 326 15.50 20.42 -4.25
CA GLY A 326 16.70 20.55 -3.41
C GLY A 326 16.60 19.80 -2.08
N SER A 327 17.42 18.76 -1.88
CA SER A 327 17.56 18.07 -0.59
C SER A 327 18.42 18.90 0.37
N PRO A 328 18.07 19.00 1.67
CA PRO A 328 18.86 19.77 2.64
C PRO A 328 20.11 19.01 3.09
N GLY A 329 21.28 19.42 2.58
CA GLY A 329 22.58 19.09 3.19
C GLY A 329 22.93 20.09 4.30
N PRO A 330 23.60 19.68 5.39
CA PRO A 330 24.07 20.59 6.43
C PRO A 330 25.25 21.46 5.92
N PRO A 331 25.44 22.67 6.48
CA PRO A 331 26.42 23.63 5.97
C PRO A 331 27.86 23.29 6.36
N TYR A 332 28.79 23.68 5.50
CA TYR A 332 30.23 23.69 5.75
C TYR A 332 30.60 24.71 6.83
N SER A 333 31.76 24.56 7.46
CA SER A 333 32.35 25.56 8.37
C SER A 333 33.87 25.47 8.33
N ASP A 334 34.48 26.20 7.40
CA ASP A 334 35.92 26.45 7.40
C ASP A 334 36.28 27.36 8.59
N LEU A 335 37.11 26.87 9.51
CA LEU A 335 37.83 27.70 10.47
C LEU A 335 39.25 27.15 10.75
N ASP A 336 40.15 27.63 9.89
CA ASP A 336 41.57 27.94 10.15
C ASP A 336 42.54 26.82 10.58
N ASP A 337 43.83 27.11 10.36
CA ASP A 337 44.96 26.19 10.50
C ASP A 337 45.79 26.50 11.76
N SER A 338 46.84 25.72 12.01
CA SER A 338 47.84 25.85 13.09
C SER A 338 47.41 25.42 14.50
N HIS A 339 47.88 24.25 14.92
CA HIS A 339 48.97 24.18 15.90
C HIS A 339 49.62 22.78 15.98
N SER A 340 50.92 22.75 16.30
CA SER A 340 51.75 21.56 16.49
C SER A 340 53.05 21.97 17.21
N PRO A 341 53.80 21.05 17.85
CA PRO A 341 53.52 19.64 18.16
C PRO A 341 53.73 19.34 19.69
N ALA A 342 54.11 18.09 20.00
CA ALA A 342 54.72 17.60 21.24
C ALA A 342 53.82 17.38 22.48
N ASN A 343 53.37 16.14 22.65
CA ASN A 343 54.05 15.19 23.53
C ASN A 343 53.96 13.78 22.90
N ALA A 344 54.99 12.95 23.09
CA ALA A 344 55.08 11.64 22.45
C ALA A 344 55.06 10.51 23.47
N ASP A 345 54.26 9.48 23.23
CA ASP A 345 54.65 8.09 23.51
C ASP A 345 53.75 7.06 22.80
N SER A 346 54.02 6.82 21.51
CA SER A 346 53.85 5.51 20.86
C SER A 346 54.59 5.48 19.52
N LEU A 347 55.24 4.37 19.20
CA LEU A 347 56.05 4.20 17.99
C LEU A 347 55.25 3.51 16.88
N ASP A 348 54.34 4.22 16.24
CA ASP A 348 53.67 3.76 15.00
C ASP A 348 53.71 4.84 13.90
N PRO A 349 54.46 4.64 12.79
CA PRO A 349 54.50 5.55 11.65
C PRO A 349 53.19 5.70 10.86
N HIS A 350 52.09 5.06 11.28
CA HIS A 350 50.85 4.96 10.49
C HIS A 350 49.61 5.63 11.12
N SER A 351 49.73 6.27 12.28
CA SER A 351 48.57 6.87 12.99
C SER A 351 47.83 7.99 12.23
N GLU A 352 48.45 8.62 11.22
CA GLU A 352 47.81 9.62 10.34
C GLU A 352 47.03 8.99 9.16
N LEU A 353 47.07 7.67 9.01
CA LEU A 353 46.48 6.90 7.91
C LEU A 353 45.27 6.04 8.34
N GLU A 354 44.57 6.45 9.41
CA GLU A 354 43.23 5.96 9.74
C GLU A 354 42.15 6.99 9.43
N GLY A 355 41.05 6.51 8.86
CA GLY A 355 39.83 7.29 8.61
C GLY A 355 38.69 6.36 8.19
N GLU A 356 37.60 6.34 8.95
CA GLU A 356 36.39 5.56 8.65
C GLU A 356 35.75 6.10 7.35
N ALA A 357 35.29 5.22 6.47
CA ALA A 357 34.94 5.56 5.09
C ALA A 357 33.55 6.22 4.96
N PRO A 358 33.42 7.45 4.41
CA PRO A 358 32.20 8.25 4.28
C PRO A 358 30.82 7.55 4.37
N ASP A 359 30.55 6.78 3.32
CA ASP A 359 29.20 6.51 2.80
C ASP A 359 29.11 5.18 2.04
N GLY A 360 30.06 4.28 2.26
CA GLY A 360 30.21 3.02 1.51
C GLY A 360 31.17 3.11 0.32
N SER A 361 31.68 4.30 -0.02
CA SER A 361 32.84 4.42 -0.92
C SER A 361 34.12 3.94 -0.21
N PHE A 362 34.74 2.88 -0.70
CA PHE A 362 36.00 2.36 -0.13
C PHE A 362 37.21 3.27 -0.36
N ALA A 363 37.13 4.19 -1.34
CA ALA A 363 38.25 5.05 -1.72
C ALA A 363 38.46 6.17 -0.70
N ASN A 364 39.63 6.20 -0.05
CA ASN A 364 39.98 7.20 0.96
C ASN A 364 41.45 7.62 0.77
N ARG A 365 41.71 8.93 0.66
CA ARG A 365 43.06 9.52 0.51
C ARG A 365 43.97 9.23 1.71
N ASN A 366 43.39 9.13 2.91
CA ASN A 366 44.05 8.74 4.15
C ASN A 366 43.99 7.21 4.36
N GLY A 367 43.49 6.43 3.41
CA GLY A 367 43.37 4.98 3.52
C GLY A 367 44.72 4.26 3.59
N ARG A 368 44.90 3.46 4.65
CA ARG A 368 46.07 2.58 4.91
C ARG A 368 46.31 1.43 3.91
N HIS A 369 45.38 1.16 3.00
CA HIS A 369 45.54 0.13 1.95
C HIS A 369 45.65 0.77 0.56
N ALA A 370 46.32 0.09 -0.38
CA ALA A 370 46.32 0.43 -1.80
C ALA A 370 45.65 -0.70 -2.61
N ILE A 371 44.83 -0.34 -3.60
CA ILE A 371 44.07 -1.27 -4.45
C ILE A 371 44.26 -0.85 -5.91
N GLY A 372 44.50 -1.83 -6.79
CA GLY A 372 44.64 -1.68 -8.24
C GLY A 372 44.40 -3.02 -8.92
N HIS A 373 44.57 -3.13 -10.25
CA HIS A 373 44.39 -4.42 -10.93
C HIS A 373 45.55 -5.39 -10.62
N VAL A 374 45.25 -6.70 -10.67
CA VAL A 374 46.24 -7.77 -10.44
C VAL A 374 47.35 -7.72 -11.51
N ASP A 375 47.01 -7.33 -12.74
CA ASP A 375 47.95 -7.16 -13.84
C ASP A 375 48.90 -5.97 -13.60
N ASP A 376 48.37 -4.82 -13.14
CA ASP A 376 49.18 -3.64 -12.75
C ASP A 376 50.15 -3.98 -11.60
N PHE A 377 49.67 -4.75 -10.62
CA PHE A 377 50.51 -5.23 -9.51
C PHE A 377 51.60 -6.20 -9.98
N SER A 378 51.27 -7.11 -10.90
CA SER A 378 52.23 -8.07 -11.47
C SER A 378 53.31 -7.35 -12.29
N ALA A 379 52.92 -6.35 -13.09
CA ALA A 379 53.85 -5.49 -13.82
C ALA A 379 54.73 -4.65 -12.87
N LEU A 380 54.17 -4.08 -11.81
CA LEU A 380 54.92 -3.32 -10.81
C LEU A 380 55.92 -4.21 -10.05
N GLN A 381 55.51 -5.43 -9.69
CA GLN A 381 56.38 -6.43 -9.08
C GLN A 381 57.54 -6.81 -10.03
N GLN A 382 57.25 -7.01 -11.32
CA GLN A 382 58.29 -7.30 -12.33
C GLN A 382 59.29 -6.14 -12.44
N GLN A 383 58.84 -4.89 -12.58
CA GLN A 383 59.71 -3.71 -12.65
C GLN A 383 60.63 -3.60 -11.43
N VAL A 384 60.11 -3.82 -10.22
CA VAL A 384 60.90 -3.79 -8.98
C VAL A 384 61.94 -4.93 -8.93
N LEU A 385 61.60 -6.13 -9.43
CA LEU A 385 62.54 -7.27 -9.49
C LEU A 385 63.62 -7.09 -10.56
N GLU A 386 63.28 -6.54 -11.73
CA GLU A 386 64.24 -6.21 -12.79
C GLU A 386 65.18 -5.08 -12.35
N GLY A 387 64.64 -4.02 -11.72
CA GLY A 387 65.42 -2.94 -11.12
C GLY A 387 66.40 -3.43 -10.05
N ARG A 388 65.95 -4.30 -9.14
CA ARG A 388 66.82 -4.96 -8.15
C ARG A 388 67.94 -5.77 -8.81
N SER A 389 67.61 -6.55 -9.83
CA SER A 389 68.58 -7.38 -10.56
C SER A 389 69.60 -6.54 -11.36
N LEU A 390 69.18 -5.37 -11.84
CA LEU A 390 70.04 -4.39 -12.50
C LEU A 390 70.99 -3.71 -11.50
N VAL A 391 70.50 -3.32 -10.32
CA VAL A 391 71.35 -2.75 -9.25
C VAL A 391 72.42 -3.75 -8.80
N GLN A 392 72.08 -5.03 -8.58
CA GLN A 392 73.07 -6.06 -8.25
C GLN A 392 74.12 -6.25 -9.35
N ARG A 393 73.75 -6.07 -10.63
CA ARG A 393 74.68 -6.10 -11.76
C ARG A 393 75.60 -4.86 -11.79
N MET A 394 75.08 -3.69 -11.43
CA MET A 394 75.87 -2.46 -11.28
C MET A 394 76.86 -2.57 -10.11
N GLU A 395 76.42 -3.14 -8.98
CA GLU A 395 77.25 -3.43 -7.80
C GLU A 395 78.39 -4.39 -8.14
N ALA A 396 78.09 -5.54 -8.78
CA ALA A 396 79.13 -6.48 -9.23
C ALA A 396 80.10 -5.87 -10.25
N THR A 397 79.62 -4.96 -11.13
CA THR A 397 80.47 -4.23 -12.07
C THR A 397 81.40 -3.26 -11.34
N LEU A 398 80.87 -2.48 -10.39
CA LEU A 398 81.68 -1.59 -9.53
C LEU A 398 82.70 -2.38 -8.72
N GLN A 399 82.31 -3.49 -8.13
CA GLN A 399 83.20 -4.35 -7.34
C GLN A 399 84.33 -4.93 -8.20
N ALA A 400 84.06 -5.35 -9.43
CA ALA A 400 85.09 -5.78 -10.37
C ALA A 400 86.06 -4.64 -10.74
N CYS A 401 85.57 -3.41 -10.92
CA CYS A 401 86.39 -2.24 -11.22
C CYS A 401 87.11 -1.63 -10.00
N LEU A 402 86.79 -2.08 -8.78
CA LEU A 402 87.40 -1.65 -7.51
C LEU A 402 88.29 -2.72 -6.85
N THR A 403 88.27 -3.97 -7.33
CA THR A 403 89.07 -5.07 -6.76
C THR A 403 90.50 -5.02 -7.31
N PRO A 404 91.55 -4.83 -6.48
CA PRO A 404 92.92 -4.86 -6.96
C PRO A 404 93.31 -6.26 -7.46
N PRO A 405 94.17 -6.39 -8.49
CA PRO A 405 94.66 -7.68 -8.96
C PRO A 405 95.59 -8.31 -7.92
N LEU A 406 95.02 -9.14 -7.04
CA LEU A 406 95.75 -9.79 -5.96
C LEU A 406 96.50 -11.03 -6.47
N LEU A 407 97.81 -10.90 -6.62
CA LEU A 407 98.80 -11.96 -6.88
C LEU A 407 98.73 -12.66 -8.26
N GLU A 408 99.42 -12.09 -9.24
CA GLU A 408 100.63 -12.78 -9.73
C GLU A 408 101.75 -11.74 -10.02
N GLY A 409 103.00 -12.12 -9.79
CA GLY A 409 104.05 -11.15 -9.43
C GLY A 409 104.88 -10.57 -10.57
N LYS A 410 104.66 -9.29 -10.92
CA LYS A 410 105.72 -8.40 -11.43
C LYS A 410 105.37 -6.91 -11.29
N GLN A 411 106.37 -6.10 -10.94
CA GLN A 411 106.27 -4.64 -11.05
C GLN A 411 106.38 -4.22 -12.52
N ILE A 412 105.52 -3.30 -12.95
CA ILE A 412 105.88 -2.16 -13.82
C ILE A 412 105.16 -0.93 -13.25
N GLU A 413 105.82 0.22 -13.29
CA GLU A 413 105.34 1.50 -12.75
C GLU A 413 104.30 2.17 -13.66
N GLY A 414 103.59 3.16 -13.12
CA GLY A 414 103.24 4.36 -13.91
C GLY A 414 102.22 4.21 -15.04
N SER A 415 101.03 3.67 -14.74
CA SER A 415 99.83 4.06 -15.48
C SER A 415 98.68 4.35 -14.51
N ASP A 416 97.80 5.25 -14.93
CA ASP A 416 96.73 5.86 -14.15
C ASP A 416 95.76 4.82 -13.56
N LEU A 417 95.07 5.17 -12.47
CA LEU A 417 93.92 4.42 -11.96
C LEU A 417 92.67 4.71 -12.82
N ALA A 418 92.85 4.61 -14.14
CA ALA A 418 91.85 4.87 -15.15
C ALA A 418 90.75 3.80 -15.05
N VAL A 419 89.72 4.11 -14.25
CA VAL A 419 88.47 3.36 -14.17
C VAL A 419 88.01 3.08 -15.59
N ASP A 420 87.96 1.79 -15.96
CA ASP A 420 87.80 1.39 -17.37
C ASP A 420 86.65 2.16 -18.02
N TYR A 421 86.95 2.82 -19.14
CA TYR A 421 85.96 3.59 -19.87
C TYR A 421 84.78 2.70 -20.35
N GLY A 422 85.02 1.40 -20.54
CA GLY A 422 83.98 0.37 -20.69
C GLY A 422 83.09 0.25 -19.44
N CYS A 423 83.68 0.06 -18.26
CA CYS A 423 83.02 0.03 -16.95
C CYS A 423 82.19 1.30 -16.69
N VAL A 424 82.77 2.49 -16.86
CA VAL A 424 82.06 3.78 -16.69
C VAL A 424 80.90 3.91 -17.68
N LYS A 425 81.10 3.55 -18.95
CA LYS A 425 80.06 3.59 -19.99
C LYS A 425 78.95 2.58 -19.72
N SER A 426 79.29 1.39 -19.25
CA SER A 426 78.36 0.33 -18.85
C SER A 426 77.48 0.77 -17.67
N LEU A 427 78.10 1.32 -16.62
CA LEU A 427 77.40 1.88 -15.46
C LEU A 427 76.50 3.06 -15.86
N LEU A 428 76.94 3.92 -16.79
CA LEU A 428 76.10 5.00 -17.32
C LEU A 428 74.89 4.48 -18.13
N SER A 429 75.03 3.40 -18.92
CA SER A 429 73.87 2.75 -19.56
C SER A 429 72.94 2.10 -18.55
N ASN A 430 73.47 1.34 -17.59
CA ASN A 430 72.67 0.69 -16.55
C ASN A 430 71.91 1.73 -15.69
N THR A 431 72.52 2.89 -15.41
CA THR A 431 71.87 4.02 -14.72
C THR A 431 70.72 4.63 -15.51
N LYS A 432 70.80 4.65 -16.86
CA LYS A 432 69.69 5.07 -17.73
C LYS A 432 68.54 4.06 -17.72
N THR A 433 68.85 2.76 -17.83
CA THR A 433 67.84 1.70 -17.75
C THR A 433 67.17 1.65 -16.37
N LEU A 434 67.93 1.83 -15.29
CA LEU A 434 67.39 1.88 -13.93
C LEU A 434 66.44 3.07 -13.75
N ARG A 435 66.75 4.23 -14.35
CA ARG A 435 65.85 5.39 -14.36
C ARG A 435 64.54 5.06 -15.09
N GLN A 436 64.61 4.45 -16.27
CA GLN A 436 63.43 4.04 -17.02
C GLN A 436 62.55 3.08 -16.20
N ILE A 437 63.13 2.06 -15.57
CA ILE A 437 62.42 1.13 -14.68
C ILE A 437 61.72 1.86 -13.52
N LEU A 438 62.38 2.87 -12.93
CA LEU A 438 61.78 3.69 -11.86
C LEU A 438 60.67 4.62 -12.38
N GLU A 439 60.80 5.17 -13.59
CA GLU A 439 59.76 5.98 -14.25
C GLU A 439 58.53 5.13 -14.62
N GLU A 440 58.74 3.89 -15.10
CA GLU A 440 57.68 2.92 -15.39
C GLU A 440 56.99 2.44 -14.11
N ALA A 441 57.74 2.14 -13.04
CA ALA A 441 57.19 1.83 -11.71
C ALA A 441 56.39 3.00 -11.11
N MET A 442 56.86 4.25 -11.25
CA MET A 442 56.11 5.46 -10.87
C MET A 442 54.87 5.68 -11.73
N SER A 443 54.81 5.16 -12.96
CA SER A 443 53.62 5.18 -13.79
C SER A 443 52.60 4.17 -13.29
N LEU A 444 53.02 2.92 -13.07
CA LEU A 444 52.18 1.84 -12.55
C LEU A 444 51.61 2.16 -11.15
N LEU A 445 52.38 2.80 -10.28
CA LEU A 445 51.91 3.25 -8.96
C LEU A 445 50.73 4.24 -9.02
N LYS A 446 50.48 4.92 -10.15
CA LYS A 446 49.30 5.81 -10.33
C LYS A 446 48.02 5.05 -10.66
N MET A 447 48.12 3.76 -11.03
CA MET A 447 46.96 2.90 -11.28
C MET A 447 46.30 2.43 -9.96
N PHE A 448 46.98 2.62 -8.83
CA PHE A 448 46.49 2.25 -7.51
C PHE A 448 45.77 3.41 -6.82
N TRP A 449 44.57 3.16 -6.30
CA TRP A 449 43.87 4.07 -5.40
C TRP A 449 44.04 3.63 -3.94
N ARG A 450 44.07 4.61 -3.02
CA ARG A 450 44.07 4.33 -1.58
C ARG A 450 42.67 3.98 -1.07
N ALA A 451 42.59 3.07 -0.11
CA ALA A 451 41.34 2.55 0.42
C ALA A 451 41.34 2.44 1.95
N ALA A 452 40.22 2.86 2.54
CA ALA A 452 39.89 2.59 3.93
C ALA A 452 38.99 1.35 3.98
N LEU A 453 39.61 0.16 3.99
CA LEU A 453 38.88 -1.08 4.26
C LEU A 453 38.32 -1.04 5.70
N PRO A 454 37.07 -1.44 5.93
CA PRO A 454 36.48 -1.47 7.28
C PRO A 454 37.36 -2.29 8.23
N ASN A 455 37.73 -1.71 9.38
CA ASN A 455 38.70 -2.34 10.29
C ASN A 455 38.23 -3.75 10.70
N THR A 456 39.18 -4.70 10.64
CA THR A 456 38.95 -6.15 10.58
C THR A 456 38.49 -6.80 11.88
N ASP A 457 37.98 -6.01 12.84
CA ASP A 457 37.33 -6.52 14.05
C ASP A 457 35.80 -6.56 13.85
N PRO A 458 35.22 -7.73 13.52
CA PRO A 458 33.78 -7.85 13.33
C PRO A 458 33.00 -7.66 14.64
N SER A 459 33.63 -7.73 15.82
CA SER A 459 32.97 -7.53 17.11
C SER A 459 32.37 -6.12 17.21
N ILE A 460 33.20 -5.11 16.98
CA ILE A 460 32.84 -3.70 17.18
C ILE A 460 31.77 -3.26 16.15
N GLN A 461 31.88 -3.71 14.90
CA GLN A 461 30.89 -3.38 13.87
C GLN A 461 29.53 -4.06 14.10
N ASN A 462 29.51 -5.31 14.59
CA ASN A 462 28.25 -5.95 14.96
C ASN A 462 27.62 -5.27 16.18
N LEU A 463 28.41 -4.87 17.19
CA LEU A 463 27.90 -4.17 18.37
C LEU A 463 27.25 -2.82 18.02
N LYS A 464 27.90 -1.98 17.17
CA LYS A 464 27.31 -0.73 16.65
C LYS A 464 25.98 -1.00 15.90
N LYS A 465 25.94 -2.04 15.05
CA LYS A 465 24.73 -2.40 14.27
C LYS A 465 23.61 -2.95 15.14
N GLU A 466 23.93 -3.77 16.14
CA GLU A 466 22.96 -4.30 17.09
C GLU A 466 22.34 -3.18 17.93
N GLN A 467 23.13 -2.23 18.42
CA GLN A 467 22.61 -1.05 19.15
C GLN A 467 21.64 -0.23 18.28
N CYS A 468 22.01 0.09 17.04
CA CYS A 468 21.13 0.80 16.10
C CYS A 468 19.80 0.06 15.85
N LEU A 469 19.84 -1.27 15.64
CA LEU A 469 18.64 -2.09 15.48
C LEU A 469 17.80 -2.16 16.76
N GLN A 470 18.42 -2.16 17.95
CA GLN A 470 17.70 -2.10 19.22
C GLN A 470 16.97 -0.76 19.41
N GLU A 471 17.60 0.36 19.02
CA GLU A 471 16.97 1.69 19.02
C GLU A 471 15.81 1.78 18.03
N GLU A 472 15.96 1.27 16.81
CA GLU A 472 14.88 1.20 15.83
C GLU A 472 13.70 0.35 16.35
N ILE A 473 13.97 -0.81 16.95
CA ILE A 473 12.95 -1.67 17.57
C ILE A 473 12.21 -0.95 18.70
N LEU A 474 12.88 -0.12 19.50
CA LEU A 474 12.23 0.69 20.55
C LEU A 474 11.36 1.80 19.95
N SER A 475 11.84 2.50 18.91
CA SER A 475 11.09 3.52 18.17
C SER A 475 9.83 2.94 17.51
N LEU A 476 9.94 1.78 16.85
CA LEU A 476 8.81 1.08 16.25
C LEU A 476 7.79 0.62 17.30
N LYS A 477 8.25 0.10 18.45
CA LYS A 477 7.35 -0.28 19.57
C LYS A 477 6.58 0.92 20.13
N LEU A 478 7.24 2.07 20.30
CA LEU A 478 6.58 3.30 20.72
C LEU A 478 5.49 3.70 19.72
N ARG A 479 5.84 3.75 18.42
CA ARG A 479 4.91 4.14 17.34
C ARG A 479 3.72 3.20 17.20
N ILE A 480 3.90 1.90 17.44
CA ILE A 480 2.81 0.92 17.50
C ILE A 480 1.89 1.20 18.70
N SER A 481 2.45 1.53 19.88
CA SER A 481 1.64 1.85 21.06
C SER A 481 0.81 3.14 20.90
N GLU A 482 1.35 4.16 20.21
CA GLU A 482 0.63 5.38 19.85
C GLU A 482 -0.56 5.07 18.93
N GLN A 483 -0.35 4.23 17.91
CA GLN A 483 -1.42 3.77 17.01
C GLN A 483 -2.48 2.94 17.74
N GLU A 484 -2.09 2.11 18.71
CA GLU A 484 -3.02 1.31 19.52
C GLU A 484 -3.93 2.20 20.39
N GLU A 485 -3.41 3.27 21.00
CA GLU A 485 -4.22 4.23 21.77
C GLU A 485 -5.16 5.06 20.88
N VAL A 486 -4.72 5.49 19.70
CA VAL A 486 -5.58 6.16 18.71
C VAL A 486 -6.71 5.23 18.23
N LEU A 487 -6.42 3.93 18.06
CA LEU A 487 -7.40 2.91 17.71
C LEU A 487 -8.40 2.67 18.86
N LYS A 488 -7.92 2.52 20.11
CA LYS A 488 -8.78 2.39 21.31
C LYS A 488 -9.74 3.58 21.46
N GLY A 489 -9.23 4.81 21.36
CA GLY A 489 -10.05 6.03 21.42
C GLY A 489 -11.08 6.11 20.29
N THR A 490 -10.77 5.57 19.11
CA THR A 490 -11.70 5.51 17.97
C THR A 490 -12.77 4.44 18.14
N VAL A 491 -12.41 3.25 18.63
CA VAL A 491 -13.36 2.19 19.00
C VAL A 491 -14.27 2.64 20.14
N GLN A 492 -13.77 3.39 21.12
CA GLN A 492 -14.58 3.94 22.21
C GLN A 492 -15.58 4.99 21.71
N ARG A 493 -15.16 5.91 20.83
CA ARG A 493 -16.07 6.88 20.17
C ARG A 493 -17.17 6.16 19.37
N LEU A 494 -16.81 5.17 18.55
CA LEU A 494 -17.75 4.38 17.77
C LEU A 494 -18.77 3.66 18.67
N ARG A 495 -18.31 3.06 19.79
CA ARG A 495 -19.19 2.43 20.79
C ARG A 495 -20.14 3.43 21.46
N SER A 496 -19.72 4.66 21.76
CA SER A 496 -20.64 5.69 22.27
C SER A 496 -21.68 6.10 21.23
N THR A 497 -21.29 6.30 19.97
CA THR A 497 -22.23 6.65 18.89
C THR A 497 -23.24 5.53 18.64
N SER A 498 -22.80 4.26 18.68
CA SER A 498 -23.68 3.09 18.56
C SER A 498 -24.76 3.09 19.63
N ARG A 499 -24.39 3.22 20.92
CA ARG A 499 -25.36 3.29 22.03
C ARG A 499 -26.37 4.43 21.88
N THR A 500 -25.94 5.59 21.39
CA THR A 500 -26.83 6.74 21.15
C THR A 500 -27.80 6.44 20.01
N LYS A 501 -27.33 5.83 18.92
CA LYS A 501 -28.17 5.35 17.81
C LYS A 501 -29.18 4.30 18.31
N GLU A 502 -28.71 3.26 19.00
CA GLU A 502 -29.53 2.20 19.59
C GLU A 502 -30.64 2.78 20.50
N SER A 503 -30.29 3.74 21.36
CA SER A 503 -31.25 4.44 22.24
C SER A 503 -32.31 5.20 21.46
N MET A 504 -31.91 5.90 20.38
CA MET A 504 -32.83 6.61 19.49
C MET A 504 -33.74 5.65 18.71
N GLU A 505 -33.20 4.51 18.22
CA GLU A 505 -33.98 3.45 17.58
C GLU A 505 -35.02 2.84 18.54
N HIS A 506 -34.64 2.55 19.80
CA HIS A 506 -35.58 2.09 20.82
C HIS A 506 -36.69 3.12 21.11
N PHE A 507 -36.35 4.42 21.16
CA PHE A 507 -37.35 5.49 21.31
C PHE A 507 -38.32 5.55 20.13
N ILE A 508 -37.80 5.52 18.89
CA ILE A 508 -38.61 5.54 17.67
C ILE A 508 -39.53 4.31 17.60
N VAL A 509 -39.00 3.11 17.85
CA VAL A 509 -39.78 1.85 17.84
C VAL A 509 -40.87 1.86 18.91
N ASN A 510 -40.59 2.40 20.11
CA ASN A 510 -41.59 2.53 21.18
C ASN A 510 -42.71 3.51 20.79
N GLN A 511 -42.37 4.67 20.22
CA GLN A 511 -43.37 5.65 19.75
C GLN A 511 -44.18 5.12 18.55
N LEU A 512 -43.56 4.45 17.58
CA LEU A 512 -44.27 3.79 16.48
C LEU A 512 -45.19 2.67 16.98
N SER A 513 -44.76 1.89 17.97
CA SER A 513 -45.59 0.85 18.60
C SER A 513 -46.81 1.45 19.30
N ARG A 514 -46.63 2.54 20.05
CA ARG A 514 -47.74 3.29 20.68
C ARG A 514 -48.73 3.82 19.65
N THR A 515 -48.25 4.44 18.57
CA THR A 515 -49.11 4.93 17.48
C THR A 515 -49.85 3.79 16.79
N ARG A 516 -49.17 2.68 16.48
CA ARG A 516 -49.79 1.44 15.95
C ARG A 516 -50.90 0.94 16.87
N ASP A 517 -50.68 0.93 18.18
CA ASP A 517 -51.64 0.39 19.14
C ASP A 517 -52.84 1.33 19.38
N VAL A 518 -52.63 2.64 19.28
CA VAL A 518 -53.72 3.64 19.20
C VAL A 518 -54.54 3.46 17.93
N LEU A 519 -53.91 3.32 16.76
CA LEU A 519 -54.59 3.07 15.48
C LEU A 519 -55.36 1.74 15.50
N LYS A 520 -54.76 0.67 16.05
CA LYS A 520 -55.41 -0.62 16.26
C LYS A 520 -56.65 -0.49 17.16
N LYS A 521 -56.54 0.27 18.27
CA LYS A 521 -57.68 0.54 19.17
C LYS A 521 -58.78 1.32 18.44
N ALA A 522 -58.42 2.37 17.71
CA ALA A 522 -59.35 3.17 16.90
C ALA A 522 -60.09 2.29 15.86
N ARG A 523 -59.37 1.45 15.12
CA ARG A 523 -59.95 0.45 14.20
C ARG A 523 -60.95 -0.46 14.92
N THR A 524 -60.56 -1.09 16.05
CA THR A 524 -61.48 -1.98 16.79
C THR A 524 -62.68 -1.26 17.41
N ASN A 525 -62.60 0.05 17.63
CA ASN A 525 -63.74 0.87 18.05
C ASN A 525 -64.69 1.13 16.87
N LEU A 526 -64.16 1.37 15.66
CA LEU A 526 -64.97 1.51 14.45
C LEU A 526 -65.68 0.20 14.10
N GLU A 527 -64.97 -0.93 14.07
CA GLU A 527 -65.54 -2.27 13.83
C GLU A 527 -66.67 -2.59 14.85
N LYS A 528 -66.48 -2.23 16.13
CA LYS A 528 -67.53 -2.38 17.17
C LYS A 528 -68.70 -1.42 17.01
N ASN A 529 -68.48 -0.23 16.47
CA ASN A 529 -69.54 0.74 16.22
C ASN A 529 -70.38 0.35 14.99
N GLU A 530 -69.72 -0.12 13.93
CA GLU A 530 -70.34 -0.70 12.74
C GLU A 530 -71.22 -1.89 13.12
N LEU A 531 -70.69 -2.87 13.88
CA LEU A 531 -71.49 -4.00 14.39
C LEU A 531 -72.69 -3.57 15.25
N ARG A 532 -72.57 -2.47 16.02
CA ARG A 532 -73.69 -1.89 16.78
C ARG A 532 -74.74 -1.25 15.89
N LEU A 533 -74.33 -0.53 14.84
CA LEU A 533 -75.25 0.05 13.86
C LEU A 533 -75.98 -1.07 13.09
N SER A 534 -75.27 -2.12 12.67
CA SER A 534 -75.84 -3.34 12.07
C SER A 534 -76.85 -4.05 12.99
N SER A 535 -76.61 -4.02 14.31
CA SER A 535 -77.52 -4.57 15.33
C SER A 535 -78.76 -3.70 15.56
N LEU A 536 -78.69 -2.40 15.27
CA LEU A 536 -79.82 -1.47 15.37
C LEU A 536 -80.68 -1.47 14.09
N SER A 537 -80.10 -1.81 12.93
CA SER A 537 -80.82 -1.99 11.67
C SER A 537 -81.48 -3.37 11.51
N SER A 538 -81.35 -4.28 12.49
CA SER A 538 -81.83 -5.67 12.40
C SER A 538 -82.92 -6.01 13.43
N SER A 539 -84.12 -5.48 13.21
CA SER A 539 -85.36 -6.05 13.75
C SER A 539 -86.54 -5.80 12.79
N PRO A 540 -87.32 -6.83 12.41
CA PRO A 540 -88.48 -6.69 11.54
C PRO A 540 -89.74 -6.22 12.30
N SER A 541 -90.84 -6.01 11.57
CA SER A 541 -92.09 -5.42 12.07
C SER A 541 -93.16 -6.44 12.48
N SER A 542 -94.20 -5.94 13.17
CA SER A 542 -95.49 -6.60 13.50
C SER A 542 -95.49 -7.51 14.76
N PRO A 543 -96.65 -7.81 15.41
CA PRO A 543 -96.88 -7.27 16.77
C PRO A 543 -97.40 -8.35 17.78
N PRO A 544 -98.25 -8.09 18.80
CA PRO A 544 -97.89 -8.47 20.19
C PRO A 544 -98.72 -9.61 20.81
N ALA A 545 -98.19 -10.25 21.87
CA ALA A 545 -98.91 -11.19 22.72
C ALA A 545 -98.47 -11.12 24.20
N ALA A 546 -99.43 -11.43 25.08
CA ALA A 546 -99.50 -11.51 26.55
C ALA A 546 -98.22 -11.70 27.42
N GLU A 547 -98.28 -11.08 28.62
CA GLU A 547 -98.08 -11.60 30.01
C GLU A 547 -96.95 -12.62 30.34
N GLU A 548 -96.32 -12.65 31.52
CA GLU A 548 -96.54 -11.95 32.80
C GLU A 548 -95.21 -11.82 33.62
N LEU A 549 -95.23 -11.14 34.77
CA LEU A 549 -94.32 -11.24 35.97
C LEU A 549 -92.77 -11.38 35.75
N GLY A 550 -91.86 -10.63 36.39
CA GLY A 550 -91.89 -9.71 37.54
C GLY A 550 -90.61 -9.93 38.38
N GLY A 551 -89.98 -8.96 39.07
CA GLY A 551 -90.13 -7.52 39.18
C GLY A 551 -89.07 -6.94 40.16
N VAL A 552 -89.05 -5.60 40.36
CA VAL A 552 -88.29 -4.86 41.43
C VAL A 552 -86.74 -4.88 41.32
N ALA A 553 -85.99 -3.76 41.39
CA ALA A 553 -86.26 -2.32 41.21
C ALA A 553 -84.95 -1.51 41.01
N ARG A 554 -85.08 -0.26 40.50
CA ARG A 554 -84.19 0.94 40.56
C ARG A 554 -82.67 0.75 40.79
N ALA A 555 -81.74 1.17 39.91
CA ALA A 555 -81.46 2.53 39.39
C ALA A 555 -81.01 3.55 40.47
N ARG A 556 -80.03 4.47 40.26
CA ARG A 556 -79.31 4.92 39.04
C ARG A 556 -77.82 5.36 39.36
N PRO A 557 -77.08 6.28 38.69
CA PRO A 557 -75.63 6.15 38.46
C PRO A 557 -74.74 7.19 39.22
N PRO A 558 -73.39 7.22 39.04
CA PRO A 558 -72.50 8.11 39.81
C PRO A 558 -72.18 9.44 39.11
N ASP A 559 -71.51 10.36 39.83
CA ASP A 559 -70.92 11.61 39.32
C ASP A 559 -69.56 11.94 40.04
N CYS A 560 -68.92 13.06 39.70
CA CYS A 560 -67.47 13.27 39.77
C CYS A 560 -66.88 13.90 41.07
N GLY A 561 -65.58 13.67 41.31
CA GLY A 561 -64.72 14.36 42.31
C GLY A 561 -63.60 13.43 42.84
N VAL A 562 -62.28 13.70 43.00
CA VAL A 562 -61.34 14.86 42.99
C VAL A 562 -60.67 15.09 44.37
N LEU A 563 -59.38 14.69 44.51
CA LEU A 563 -58.34 15.19 45.46
C LEU A 563 -58.58 14.96 46.99
N MET A 564 -57.64 15.03 47.96
CA MET A 564 -56.16 15.25 48.01
C MET A 564 -55.53 14.80 49.37
N SER A 565 -54.24 15.14 49.58
CA SER A 565 -53.42 15.14 50.84
C SER A 565 -52.86 13.78 51.31
N ASN A 566 -51.72 13.67 52.04
CA ASN A 566 -50.63 14.60 52.42
C ASN A 566 -49.35 13.75 52.74
N GLY A 567 -48.14 14.21 53.13
CA GLY A 567 -47.54 15.53 53.37
C GLY A 567 -46.06 15.43 53.83
N CYS A 568 -45.26 16.50 53.70
CA CYS A 568 -43.82 16.62 54.09
C CYS A 568 -43.64 17.11 55.57
N PRO A 569 -42.44 17.44 56.15
CA PRO A 569 -41.01 17.50 55.70
C PRO A 569 -40.04 16.71 56.64
N GLY A 570 -38.69 16.84 56.71
CA GLY A 570 -37.67 17.47 55.83
C GLY A 570 -36.57 18.32 56.55
N ILE A 571 -35.37 18.42 55.94
CA ILE A 571 -34.20 19.35 56.19
C ILE A 571 -33.16 18.98 57.30
N THR A 572 -31.87 19.27 56.98
CA THR A 572 -30.60 19.21 57.77
C THR A 572 -29.90 17.83 57.91
N ALA A 573 -28.61 17.74 58.26
CA ALA A 573 -27.39 18.32 57.63
C ALA A 573 -26.12 17.60 58.18
N ALA A 574 -25.03 17.61 57.40
CA ALA A 574 -23.60 17.40 57.73
C ALA A 574 -23.15 16.57 58.97
N GLU A 575 -22.19 15.66 58.76
CA GLU A 575 -20.83 15.79 59.35
C GLU A 575 -19.82 14.93 58.55
N ALA A 576 -18.51 15.20 58.65
CA ALA A 576 -17.47 14.55 57.83
C ALA A 576 -16.48 13.68 58.64
N THR A 577 -15.79 12.75 57.98
CA THR A 577 -14.53 12.19 58.51
C THR A 577 -13.53 11.85 57.41
N ARG A 578 -12.44 12.63 57.33
CA ARG A 578 -11.21 12.29 56.59
C ARG A 578 -10.18 11.68 57.54
N ARG A 579 -9.51 10.59 57.12
CA ARG A 579 -8.12 10.15 57.45
C ARG A 579 -7.83 8.98 56.50
N LEU A 580 -6.89 8.99 55.55
CA LEU A 580 -5.48 9.47 55.46
C LEU A 580 -4.46 8.43 55.97
N ALA A 581 -4.12 7.46 55.11
CA ALA A 581 -2.91 6.61 55.11
C ALA A 581 -2.89 5.78 53.80
N THR A 582 -1.77 5.39 53.18
CA THR A 582 -0.38 5.91 53.23
C THR A 582 0.30 5.58 51.89
N ARG A 583 1.11 6.51 51.37
CA ARG A 583 1.90 6.35 50.12
C ARG A 583 3.13 5.47 50.36
N LYS A 584 3.10 4.20 49.93
CA LYS A 584 4.27 3.31 50.04
C LYS A 584 5.16 3.42 48.79
N ARG A 585 6.23 4.22 48.88
CA ARG A 585 7.37 4.16 47.95
C ARG A 585 8.12 2.84 48.21
N SER A 586 8.52 2.14 47.14
CA SER A 586 9.51 1.05 47.19
C SER A 586 10.71 1.42 46.33
N SER A 587 11.51 2.37 46.83
CA SER A 587 12.84 2.66 46.27
C SER A 587 13.85 1.69 46.87
N HIS A 588 14.31 0.72 46.08
CA HIS A 588 15.51 -0.04 46.37
C HIS A 588 16.52 0.17 45.24
N CYS A 589 17.50 1.03 45.48
CA CYS A 589 18.83 0.82 44.95
C CYS A 589 19.61 0.05 46.00
N LEU A 590 20.40 -0.94 45.59
CA LEU A 590 21.70 -1.27 46.19
C LEU A 590 22.36 -2.34 45.33
N LEU A 591 23.59 -2.06 44.90
CA LEU A 591 24.51 -2.94 44.15
C LEU A 591 23.99 -3.39 42.78
#